data_AF-A0A1F5DWD8-F1
#
_entry.id   AF-A0A1F5DWD8-F1
#
_cell.length_a   1.000
_cell.length_b   1.000
_cell.length_c   1.000
_cell.angle_alpha   90.00
_cell.angle_beta   90.00
_cell.angle_gamma   90.00
#
_symmetry.space_group_name_H-M   'P 1'
#
loop_
_entity.id
_entity.type
_entity.pdbx_description
1 polymer ?
#
loop_
_entity_poly.entity_id
_entity_poly.type
_entity_poly.pdbx_seq_one_letter_code
_entity_poly.pdbx_strand_id
1 'polypeptide(L)'
;MIWRHAQVIFSSPSKGIRPHIEAIETLGKEKLRDTVMADKIVGRAAALLMLYSVPMEIHAGVITTKARELLEAGGVLVCPNAEVSAIKEKDGRIYCPFEAMVQGISDPEKAYHALISKIKSMR
;
A
#
# COMPACT_ATOMS: atom_id res chain seq x y z
N MET A 1 3.64 -0.97 9.17
CA MET A 1 3.37 -0.37 10.50
C MET A 1 2.71 0.98 10.28
N ILE A 2 1.89 1.44 11.23
CA ILE A 2 1.16 2.71 11.12
C ILE A 2 1.28 3.47 12.44
N TRP A 3 1.62 4.76 12.36
CA TRP A 3 1.80 5.64 13.48
C TRP A 3 0.82 6.81 13.45
N ARG A 4 0.44 7.25 14.66
CA ARG A 4 -0.28 8.50 14.89
C ARG A 4 0.27 9.15 16.16
N HIS A 5 0.61 10.44 16.09
CA HIS A 5 1.19 11.18 17.23
C HIS A 5 2.38 10.44 17.89
N ALA A 6 3.32 9.95 17.07
CA ALA A 6 4.49 9.17 17.49
C ALA A 6 4.19 7.82 18.19
N GLN A 7 2.94 7.36 18.21
CA GLN A 7 2.54 6.06 18.74
C GLN A 7 2.21 5.09 17.60
N VAL A 8 2.65 3.84 17.72
CA VAL A 8 2.23 2.77 16.81
C VAL A 8 0.77 2.43 17.12
N ILE A 9 -0.13 2.67 16.17
CA ILE A 9 -1.54 2.33 16.31
C ILE A 9 -1.90 1.02 15.61
N PHE A 10 -1.04 0.54 14.71
CA PHE A 10 -1.20 -0.73 14.03
C PHE A 10 0.12 -1.34 13.58
N SER A 11 0.24 -2.65 13.75
CA SER A 11 1.33 -3.45 13.19
C SER A 11 0.80 -4.85 12.86
N SER A 12 1.34 -5.45 11.80
CA SER A 12 0.96 -6.81 11.40
C SER A 12 2.20 -7.55 10.87
N PRO A 13 2.38 -8.83 11.23
CA PRO A 13 3.42 -9.69 10.66
C PRO A 13 3.01 -10.31 9.31
N SER A 14 1.77 -10.05 8.83
CA SER A 14 1.27 -10.57 7.55
C SER A 14 2.12 -10.09 6.36
N LYS A 15 2.09 -10.85 5.27
CA LYS A 15 2.87 -10.58 4.05
C LYS A 15 2.02 -9.95 2.94
N GLY A 16 2.70 -9.29 2.00
CA GLY A 16 2.07 -8.68 0.83
C GLY A 16 1.16 -7.52 1.23
N ILE A 17 -0.01 -7.42 0.60
CA ILE A 17 -0.96 -6.32 0.84
C ILE A 17 -1.87 -6.52 2.07
N ARG A 18 -1.82 -7.70 2.70
CA ARG A 18 -2.71 -8.07 3.80
C ARG A 18 -2.63 -7.10 5.00
N PRO A 19 -1.45 -6.64 5.45
CA PRO A 19 -1.36 -5.67 6.54
C PRO A 19 -2.18 -4.40 6.32
N HIS A 20 -2.24 -3.89 5.09
CA HIS A 20 -2.99 -2.67 4.78
C HIS A 20 -4.49 -2.91 4.85
N ILE A 21 -4.96 -4.06 4.37
CA ILE A 21 -6.38 -4.43 4.44
C ILE A 21 -6.79 -4.67 5.89
N GLU A 22 -6.00 -5.41 6.66
CA GLU A 22 -6.23 -5.64 8.09
C GLU A 22 -6.31 -4.30 8.84
N ALA A 23 -5.43 -3.34 8.52
CA ALA A 23 -5.48 -2.00 9.11
C ALA A 23 -6.78 -1.26 8.78
N ILE A 24 -7.19 -1.28 7.51
CA ILE A 24 -8.44 -0.64 7.06
C ILE A 24 -9.66 -1.26 7.74
N GLU A 25 -9.74 -2.59 7.81
CA GLU A 25 -10.84 -3.31 8.42
C GLU A 25 -10.88 -3.11 9.95
N THR A 26 -9.73 -3.04 10.61
CA THR A 26 -9.63 -2.94 12.08
C THR A 26 -9.81 -1.50 12.59
N LEU A 27 -9.19 -0.52 11.92
CA LEU A 27 -9.16 0.87 12.38
C LEU A 27 -10.21 1.74 11.69
N GLY A 28 -10.59 1.40 10.46
CA GLY A 28 -11.42 2.25 9.61
C GLY A 28 -10.67 3.47 9.06
N LYS A 29 -11.21 4.05 7.99
CA LYS A 29 -10.61 5.16 7.24
C LYS A 29 -10.34 6.41 8.11
N GLU A 30 -11.29 6.75 8.99
CA GLU A 30 -11.16 7.93 9.88
C GLU A 30 -9.97 7.86 10.84
N LYS A 31 -9.62 6.67 11.34
CA LYS A 31 -8.47 6.51 12.23
C LYS A 31 -7.14 6.51 11.48
N LEU A 32 -7.17 6.12 10.21
CA LEU A 32 -6.00 6.04 9.33
C LEU A 32 -5.66 7.37 8.64
N ARG A 33 -6.62 8.30 8.59
CA ARG A 33 -6.40 9.63 8.05
C ARG A 33 -5.28 10.35 8.80
N ASP A 34 -4.43 11.05 8.04
CA ASP A 34 -3.32 11.86 8.53
C ASP A 34 -2.34 11.05 9.39
N THR A 35 -2.17 9.76 9.07
CA THR A 35 -1.19 8.88 9.72
C THR A 35 0.12 8.81 8.94
N VAL A 36 1.16 8.32 9.62
CA VAL A 36 2.42 7.92 8.99
C VAL A 36 2.38 6.40 8.77
N MET A 37 2.57 5.95 7.54
CA MET A 37 2.60 4.53 7.20
C MET A 37 4.01 4.11 6.79
N ALA A 38 4.45 2.92 7.21
CA ALA A 38 5.71 2.36 6.73
C ALA A 38 5.54 0.92 6.23
N ASP A 39 6.20 0.62 5.11
CA ASP A 39 6.26 -0.70 4.51
C ASP A 39 7.64 -0.97 3.89
N LYS A 40 8.02 -2.25 3.82
CA LYS A 40 9.30 -2.68 3.25
C LYS A 40 9.30 -2.55 1.73
N ILE A 41 8.19 -2.88 1.08
CA ILE A 41 8.07 -2.91 -0.39
C ILE A 41 6.74 -2.27 -0.78
N VAL A 42 6.80 -1.17 -1.52
CA VAL A 42 5.62 -0.43 -1.99
C VAL A 42 5.51 -0.56 -3.50
N GLY A 43 4.66 -1.51 -3.91
CA GLY A 43 4.18 -1.66 -5.28
C GLY A 43 2.85 -0.93 -5.50
N ARG A 44 2.32 -0.96 -6.73
CA ARG A 44 1.09 -0.22 -7.09
C ARG A 44 -0.12 -0.60 -6.23
N ALA A 45 -0.29 -1.89 -5.92
CA ALA A 45 -1.42 -2.37 -5.10
C ALA A 45 -1.32 -1.86 -3.66
N ALA A 46 -0.12 -1.84 -3.07
CA ALA A 46 0.09 -1.28 -1.73
C ALA A 46 -0.16 0.24 -1.74
N ALA A 47 0.35 0.96 -2.74
CA ALA A 47 0.13 2.40 -2.88
C ALA A 47 -1.35 2.78 -2.96
N LEU A 48 -2.17 2.03 -3.70
CA LEU A 48 -3.62 2.27 -3.78
C LEU A 48 -4.33 2.07 -2.43
N LEU A 49 -3.95 1.05 -1.66
CA LEU A 49 -4.49 0.83 -0.31
C LEU A 49 -4.03 1.90 0.68
N MET A 50 -2.78 2.35 0.54
CA MET A 50 -2.28 3.49 1.31
C MET A 50 -3.08 4.76 0.96
N LEU A 51 -3.30 5.09 -0.31
CA LEU A 51 -4.15 6.22 -0.71
C LEU A 51 -5.58 6.12 -0.19
N TYR A 52 -6.16 4.92 -0.20
CA TYR A 52 -7.48 4.69 0.39
C TYR A 52 -7.52 5.09 1.88
N SER A 53 -6.40 4.91 2.58
CA SER A 53 -6.21 5.21 4.00
C SER A 53 -5.94 6.69 4.29
N VAL A 54 -5.64 7.50 3.26
CA VAL A 54 -5.36 8.96 3.35
C VAL A 54 -4.25 9.32 4.38
N PRO A 55 -3.06 8.70 4.31
CA PRO A 55 -1.95 9.05 5.17
C PRO A 55 -1.36 10.41 4.77
N MET A 56 -0.67 11.04 5.73
CA MET A 56 0.12 12.25 5.46
C MET A 56 1.51 11.91 4.91
N GLU A 57 2.07 10.78 5.32
CA GLU A 57 3.45 10.40 5.00
C GLU A 57 3.60 8.88 4.88
N ILE A 58 4.42 8.45 3.93
CA ILE A 58 4.76 7.05 3.68
C ILE A 58 6.28 6.87 3.69
N HIS A 59 6.76 5.97 4.54
CA HIS A 59 8.14 5.49 4.50
C HIS A 59 8.21 4.13 3.79
N ALA A 60 9.01 4.05 2.74
CA ALA A 60 9.19 2.82 1.97
C ALA A 60 10.63 2.33 2.05
N GLY A 61 10.84 1.03 2.31
CA GLY A 61 12.16 0.44 2.10
C GLY A 61 12.54 0.48 0.61
N VAL A 62 11.70 -0.11 -0.23
CA VAL A 62 11.80 -0.07 -1.69
C VAL A 62 10.45 0.35 -2.26
N ILE A 63 10.45 1.24 -3.24
CA ILE A 63 9.23 1.66 -3.95
C ILE A 63 9.42 1.54 -5.46
N THR A 64 8.35 1.25 -6.19
CA THR A 64 8.39 1.41 -7.66
C THR A 64 8.17 2.85 -8.08
N THR A 65 8.84 3.33 -9.13
CA THR A 65 8.63 4.69 -9.68
C THR A 65 7.15 5.01 -9.88
N LYS A 66 6.39 4.08 -10.49
CA LYS A 66 4.95 4.25 -10.72
C LYS A 66 4.12 4.31 -9.44
N ALA A 67 4.53 3.61 -8.38
CA ALA A 67 3.85 3.68 -7.09
C ALA A 67 4.13 5.02 -6.40
N ARG A 68 5.37 5.51 -6.49
CA ARG A 68 5.75 6.83 -5.97
C ARG A 68 4.96 7.95 -6.65
N GLU A 69 4.96 7.99 -7.98
CA GLU A 69 4.20 8.98 -8.76
C GLU A 69 2.71 8.97 -8.38
N LEU A 70 2.13 7.78 -8.20
CA LEU A 70 0.73 7.64 -7.81
C LEU A 70 0.46 8.21 -6.41
N LEU A 71 1.36 7.98 -5.44
CA LEU A 71 1.24 8.50 -4.08
C LEU A 71 1.42 10.02 -4.02
N GLU A 72 2.43 10.54 -4.71
CA GLU A 72 2.74 11.97 -4.76
C GLU A 72 1.62 12.75 -5.48
N ALA A 73 1.05 12.19 -6.56
CA ALA A 73 -0.14 12.74 -7.22
C ALA A 73 -1.37 12.77 -6.30
N GLY A 74 -1.42 11.89 -5.30
CA GLY A 74 -2.43 11.88 -4.24
C GLY A 74 -2.14 12.86 -3.09
N GLY A 75 -1.07 13.65 -3.17
CA GLY A 75 -0.69 14.63 -2.14
C GLY A 75 0.01 14.04 -0.92
N VAL A 76 0.51 12.81 -1.01
CA VAL A 76 1.20 12.13 0.11
C VAL A 76 2.70 12.39 0.04
N LEU A 77 3.32 12.70 1.18
CA LEU A 77 4.78 12.76 1.28
C LEU A 77 5.37 11.34 1.24
N VAL A 78 6.31 11.09 0.33
CA VAL A 78 6.92 9.76 0.16
C VAL A 78 8.41 9.80 0.44
N CYS A 79 8.84 8.98 1.40
CA CYS A 79 10.22 8.88 1.88
C CYS A 79 10.77 7.46 1.63
N PRO A 80 11.26 7.14 0.42
CA PRO A 80 11.82 5.83 0.12
C PRO A 80 13.32 5.73 0.41
N ASN A 81 13.80 4.56 0.86
CA ASN A 81 15.25 4.29 0.90
C ASN A 81 15.82 3.94 -0.48
N ALA A 82 15.01 3.31 -1.35
CA ALA A 82 15.37 2.99 -2.72
C ALA A 82 14.16 3.03 -3.65
N GLU A 83 14.40 3.41 -4.90
CA GLU A 83 13.39 3.45 -5.96
C GLU A 83 13.82 2.53 -7.12
N VAL A 84 12.88 1.75 -7.66
CA VAL A 84 13.12 0.80 -8.75
C VAL A 84 12.04 0.92 -9.84
N SER A 85 12.36 0.52 -11.07
CA SER A 85 11.38 0.56 -12.15
C SER A 85 10.27 -0.49 -12.01
N ALA A 86 10.57 -1.64 -11.39
CA ALA A 86 9.62 -2.71 -11.10
C ALA A 86 10.13 -3.64 -9.99
N ILE A 87 9.22 -4.21 -9.20
CA ILE A 87 9.52 -5.28 -8.24
C ILE A 87 9.43 -6.62 -8.98
N LYS A 88 10.56 -7.30 -9.15
CA LYS A 88 10.66 -8.57 -9.88
C LYS A 88 11.25 -9.66 -8.99
N GLU A 89 10.78 -10.89 -9.16
CA GLU A 89 11.46 -12.08 -8.65
C GLU A 89 12.75 -12.35 -9.43
N LYS A 90 13.63 -13.20 -8.90
CA LYS A 90 14.91 -13.57 -9.55
C LYS A 90 14.73 -14.22 -10.94
N ASP A 91 13.57 -14.80 -11.21
CA ASP A 91 13.19 -15.40 -12.50
C ASP A 91 12.51 -14.40 -13.47
N GLY A 92 12.37 -13.13 -13.07
CA GLY A 92 11.77 -12.06 -13.88
C GLY A 92 10.24 -11.94 -13.77
N ARG A 93 9.55 -12.81 -13.02
CA ARG A 93 8.10 -12.70 -12.80
C ARG A 93 7.74 -11.51 -11.91
N ILE A 94 6.53 -10.97 -12.11
CA ILE A 94 5.99 -9.93 -11.23
C ILE A 94 5.81 -10.51 -9.83
N TYR A 95 6.44 -9.86 -8.84
CA TYR A 95 6.53 -10.33 -7.45
C TYR A 95 5.17 -10.50 -6.75
N CYS A 96 4.16 -9.72 -7.14
CA CYS A 96 2.87 -9.70 -6.46
C CYS A 96 1.69 -9.88 -7.45
N PRO A 97 0.84 -10.91 -7.30
CA PRO A 97 -0.30 -11.13 -8.19
C PRO A 97 -1.33 -10.00 -8.13
N PHE A 98 -1.40 -9.30 -6.99
CA PHE A 98 -2.30 -8.15 -6.82
C PHE A 98 -1.86 -6.93 -7.62
N GLU A 99 -0.58 -6.83 -7.94
CA GLU A 99 -0.02 -5.69 -8.67
C GLU A 99 -0.47 -5.70 -10.13
N ALA A 100 -0.58 -6.89 -10.73
CA ALA A 100 -1.18 -7.08 -12.06
C ALA A 100 -2.69 -6.79 -12.05
N MET A 101 -3.41 -7.15 -10.98
CA MET A 101 -4.86 -6.96 -10.90
C MET A 101 -5.27 -5.49 -10.87
N VAL A 102 -4.44 -4.62 -10.30
CA VAL A 102 -4.69 -3.17 -10.22
C VAL A 102 -4.02 -2.39 -11.35
N GLN A 103 -3.48 -3.08 -12.37
CA GLN A 103 -3.05 -2.43 -13.61
C GLN A 103 -4.24 -1.68 -14.21
N GLY A 104 -4.07 -0.38 -14.44
CA GLY A 104 -5.13 0.48 -14.99
C GLY A 104 -6.14 1.03 -13.97
N ILE A 105 -6.12 0.59 -12.71
CA ILE A 105 -6.96 1.18 -11.65
C ILE A 105 -6.21 2.36 -11.02
N SER A 106 -6.76 3.56 -11.11
CA SER A 106 -6.24 4.77 -10.45
C SER A 106 -7.05 5.19 -9.22
N ASP A 107 -8.30 4.75 -9.13
CA ASP A 107 -9.22 5.05 -8.03
C ASP A 107 -8.93 4.14 -6.82
N PRO A 108 -8.51 4.70 -5.66
CA PRO A 108 -8.17 3.93 -4.48
C PRO A 108 -9.35 3.11 -3.91
N GLU A 109 -10.58 3.62 -4.03
CA GLU A 109 -11.78 2.96 -3.51
C GLU A 109 -12.16 1.76 -4.39
N LYS A 110 -12.12 1.92 -5.72
CA LYS A 110 -12.26 0.78 -6.66
C LYS A 110 -11.18 -0.27 -6.43
N ALA A 111 -9.93 0.17 -6.20
CA ALA A 111 -8.83 -0.75 -5.93
C ALA A 111 -9.06 -1.56 -4.65
N TYR A 112 -9.44 -0.89 -3.54
CA TYR A 112 -9.74 -1.54 -2.27
C TYR A 112 -10.83 -2.61 -2.43
N HIS A 113 -11.95 -2.29 -3.07
CA HIS A 113 -13.04 -3.24 -3.29
C HIS A 113 -12.62 -4.44 -4.16
N ALA A 114 -11.87 -4.19 -5.24
CA ALA A 114 -11.35 -5.26 -6.09
C ALA A 114 -10.39 -6.19 -5.32
N LEU A 115 -9.51 -5.62 -4.51
CA LEU A 115 -8.52 -6.36 -3.69
C LEU A 115 -9.18 -7.20 -2.60
N ILE A 116 -10.14 -6.64 -1.87
CA ILE A 116 -10.91 -7.40 -0.87
C ILE A 116 -11.72 -8.52 -1.51
N SER A 117 -12.41 -8.25 -2.62
CA SER A 117 -13.20 -9.27 -3.33
C SER A 117 -12.32 -10.45 -3.72
N LYS A 118 -11.13 -10.17 -4.27
CA LYS A 118 -10.17 -11.20 -4.66
C LYS A 118 -9.64 -12.01 -3.48
N ILE A 119 -9.32 -11.38 -2.35
CA ILE A 119 -8.84 -12.09 -1.16
C ILE A 119 -9.94 -12.99 -0.57
N LYS A 120 -11.19 -12.53 -0.58
CA LYS A 120 -12.33 -13.32 -0.11
C LYS A 120 -12.61 -14.52 -1.01
N SER A 121 -12.42 -14.40 -2.33
CA SER A 121 -12.59 -15.53 -3.27
C SER A 121 -11.47 -16.56 -3.21
N MET A 122 -10.37 -16.28 -2.51
CA MET A 122 -9.23 -17.19 -2.31
C MET A 122 -9.29 -17.90 -0.96
N ARG A 123 -10.36 -17.68 -0.17
CA ARG A 123 -10.63 -18.37 1.09
C ARG A 123 -11.47 -19.61 0.86
#